data_AF-A0A2M8EDW2-F1
#
_entry.id   AF-A0A2M8EDW2-F1
#
_cell.length_a   1.000
_cell.length_b   1.000
_cell.length_c   1.000
_cell.angle_alpha   90.00
_cell.angle_beta   90.00
_cell.angle_gamma   90.00
#
_symmetry.space_group_name_H-M   'P 1'
#
loop_
_entity.id
_entity.type
_entity.pdbx_description
1 polymer ?
#
loop_
_entity_poly.entity_id
_entity_poly.type
_entity_poly.pdbx_seq_one_letter_code
_entity_poly.pdbx_strand_id
1 'polypeptide(L)'
;MMPLSLQTLSSIFIMNIPETNLTAIIKAVESRPAEAALPFNLDDVILHQIARDLRLIELSCTVDDSIEPPLAGAMCLIFHMFLSQTERLKGQSKLEMTEERLRYWLQRYMYYTEREVVARVINMPNQRDADFFMAEIQDSLLSAK
;
A
#
# COMPACT_ATOMS: atom_id res chain seq x y z
N MET A 1 35.68 -4.46 14.77
CA MET A 1 34.45 -3.94 14.12
C MET A 1 33.58 -5.13 13.77
N MET A 2 32.45 -5.32 14.46
CA MET A 2 31.46 -6.34 14.05
C MET A 2 30.57 -5.76 12.95
N PRO A 3 30.25 -6.53 11.89
CA PRO A 3 29.29 -6.08 10.89
C PRO A 3 27.90 -6.02 11.53
N LEU A 4 27.23 -4.88 11.42
CA LEU A 4 25.81 -4.76 11.77
C LEU A 4 25.01 -5.74 10.91
N SER A 5 24.12 -6.51 11.54
CA SER A 5 23.29 -7.46 10.78
C SER A 5 22.29 -6.70 9.91
N LEU A 6 21.88 -7.31 8.79
CA LEU A 6 20.86 -6.76 7.88
C LEU A 6 19.54 -6.43 8.61
N GLN A 7 19.21 -7.16 9.67
CA GLN A 7 18.05 -6.89 10.54
C GLN A 7 18.23 -5.64 11.41
N THR A 8 19.46 -5.34 11.84
CA THR A 8 19.77 -4.11 12.57
C THR A 8 19.72 -2.91 11.62
N LEU A 9 20.19 -3.06 10.39
CA LEU A 9 20.12 -2.01 9.36
C LEU A 9 18.70 -1.73 8.89
N SER A 10 17.86 -2.76 8.71
CA SER A 10 16.43 -2.56 8.37
C SER A 10 15.68 -1.83 9.49
N SER A 11 15.96 -2.18 10.74
CA SER A 11 15.32 -1.54 11.91
C SER A 11 15.75 -0.07 12.09
N ILE A 12 17.02 0.25 11.81
CA ILE A 12 17.52 1.63 11.87
C ILE A 12 16.95 2.49 10.73
N PHE A 13 16.85 1.94 9.52
CA PHE A 13 16.29 2.67 8.37
C PHE A 13 14.78 2.94 8.53
N ILE A 14 14.05 2.01 9.15
CA ILE A 14 12.63 2.13 9.49
C ILE A 14 12.38 3.20 10.56
N MET A 15 13.28 3.36 11.54
CA MET A 15 13.12 4.31 12.66
C MET A 15 13.25 5.80 12.29
N ASN A 16 13.74 6.14 11.09
CA ASN A 16 13.91 7.54 10.66
C ASN A 16 12.81 8.04 9.69
N ILE A 17 11.84 7.19 9.35
CA ILE A 17 10.70 7.58 8.51
C ILE A 17 9.64 8.22 9.42
N PRO A 18 9.18 9.45 9.15
CA PRO A 18 8.19 10.14 10.00
C PRO A 18 6.85 9.42 10.01
N GLU A 19 6.12 9.43 11.13
CA GLU A 19 4.80 8.80 11.25
C GLU A 19 3.85 9.22 10.13
N THR A 20 2.98 8.28 9.74
CA THR A 20 2.07 8.47 8.62
C THR A 20 1.09 9.60 8.88
N ASN A 21 1.12 10.62 8.02
CA ASN A 21 0.18 11.72 8.11
C ASN A 21 -1.06 11.39 7.28
N LEU A 22 -2.11 10.86 7.93
CA LEU A 22 -3.35 10.47 7.25
C LEU A 22 -4.00 11.66 6.51
N THR A 23 -3.89 12.88 7.02
CA THR A 23 -4.39 14.07 6.33
C THR A 23 -3.64 14.34 5.02
N ALA A 24 -2.33 14.09 4.98
CA ALA A 24 -1.54 14.22 3.76
C ALA A 24 -1.95 13.15 2.72
N ILE A 25 -2.16 11.91 3.16
CA ILE A 25 -2.65 10.82 2.29
C ILE A 25 -4.01 11.17 1.70
N ILE A 26 -4.97 11.59 2.53
CA ILE A 26 -6.32 11.96 2.07
C ILE A 26 -6.21 13.05 1.01
N LYS A 27 -5.45 14.13 1.26
CA LYS A 27 -5.24 15.21 0.28
C LYS A 27 -4.56 14.74 -1.01
N ALA A 28 -3.72 13.71 -0.93
CA ALA A 28 -3.03 13.17 -2.10
C ALA A 28 -3.96 12.40 -3.04
N VAL A 29 -5.09 11.88 -2.54
CA VAL A 29 -6.02 11.04 -3.32
C VAL A 29 -7.44 11.61 -3.45
N GLU A 30 -7.83 12.55 -2.58
CA GLU A 30 -9.15 13.16 -2.57
C GLU A 30 -9.48 13.79 -3.92
N SER A 31 -10.65 13.44 -4.47
CA SER A 31 -11.14 13.89 -5.79
C SER A 31 -10.22 13.54 -6.97
N ARG A 32 -9.25 12.63 -6.79
CA ARG A 32 -8.38 12.12 -7.84
C ARG A 32 -8.83 10.74 -8.30
N PRO A 33 -8.46 10.30 -9.53
CA PRO A 33 -8.83 8.97 -9.99
C PRO A 33 -8.14 7.87 -9.18
N ALA A 34 -8.55 6.62 -9.37
CA ALA A 34 -8.05 5.45 -8.63
C ALA A 34 -6.52 5.38 -8.63
N GLU A 35 -5.92 5.72 -9.77
CA GLU A 35 -4.50 5.65 -10.04
C GLU A 35 -3.69 6.56 -9.09
N ALA A 36 -4.27 7.60 -8.50
CA ALA A 36 -3.59 8.46 -7.55
C ALA A 36 -3.14 7.74 -6.26
N ALA A 37 -3.77 6.61 -5.93
CA ALA A 37 -3.41 5.78 -4.80
C ALA A 37 -2.40 4.66 -5.14
N LEU A 38 -1.96 4.57 -6.40
CA LEU A 38 -0.93 3.61 -6.80
C LEU A 38 0.44 4.02 -6.26
N PRO A 39 1.28 3.07 -5.80
CA PRO A 39 2.61 3.38 -5.27
C PRO A 39 3.45 4.28 -6.18
N PHE A 40 3.42 4.02 -7.49
CA PHE A 40 4.12 4.82 -8.50
C PHE A 40 3.73 6.31 -8.49
N ASN A 41 2.49 6.63 -8.15
CA ASN A 41 1.96 8.00 -8.15
C ASN A 41 2.04 8.70 -6.78
N LEU A 42 2.46 8.01 -5.73
CA LEU A 42 2.67 8.61 -4.41
C LEU A 42 3.94 9.44 -4.42
N ASP A 43 3.94 10.59 -3.74
CA ASP A 43 5.20 11.28 -3.47
C ASP A 43 6.10 10.43 -2.58
N ASP A 44 7.39 10.74 -2.60
CA ASP A 44 8.41 9.92 -1.95
C ASP A 44 8.22 9.82 -0.43
N VAL A 45 7.71 10.88 0.20
CA VAL A 45 7.47 10.88 1.65
C VAL A 45 6.32 9.91 1.96
N ILE A 46 5.18 10.05 1.29
CA ILE A 46 4.03 9.16 1.50
C ILE A 46 4.39 7.71 1.18
N LEU A 47 5.12 7.46 0.08
CA LEU A 47 5.51 6.11 -0.31
C LEU A 47 6.33 5.42 0.79
N HIS A 48 7.34 6.10 1.36
CA HIS A 48 8.16 5.53 2.42
C HIS A 48 7.39 5.35 3.74
N GLN A 49 6.47 6.27 4.07
CA GLN A 49 5.58 6.14 5.22
C GLN A 49 4.71 4.89 5.13
N ILE A 50 4.10 4.67 3.96
CA ILE A 50 3.27 3.51 3.66
C ILE A 50 4.09 2.23 3.65
N ALA A 51 5.29 2.23 3.05
CA ALA A 51 6.19 1.08 3.07
C ALA A 51 6.55 0.66 4.50
N ARG A 52 6.85 1.63 5.37
CA ARG A 52 7.08 1.40 6.80
C ARG A 52 5.87 0.78 7.47
N ASP A 53 4.69 1.36 7.28
CA ASP A 53 3.46 0.89 7.90
C ASP A 53 3.11 -0.54 7.50
N LEU A 54 3.23 -0.87 6.21
CA LEU A 54 3.01 -2.23 5.69
C LEU A 54 3.98 -3.23 6.31
N ARG A 55 5.25 -2.84 6.51
CA ARG A 55 6.22 -3.68 7.20
C ARG A 55 5.87 -3.87 8.68
N LEU A 56 5.38 -2.84 9.36
CA LEU A 56 4.91 -2.95 10.75
C LEU A 56 3.66 -3.83 10.87
N ILE A 57 2.73 -3.72 9.91
CA ILE A 57 1.57 -4.61 9.80
C ILE A 57 2.03 -6.07 9.65
N GLU A 58 2.95 -6.37 8.74
CA GLU A 58 3.48 -7.73 8.57
C GLU A 58 4.16 -8.28 9.84
N LEU A 59 4.93 -7.45 10.55
CA LEU A 59 5.58 -7.83 11.80
C LEU A 59 4.59 -8.07 12.95
N SER A 60 3.53 -7.26 13.05
CA SER A 60 2.46 -7.48 14.04
C SER A 60 1.74 -8.82 13.86
N CYS A 61 1.68 -9.34 12.62
CA CYS A 61 1.09 -10.66 12.37
C CYS A 61 1.99 -11.84 12.79
N THR A 62 3.26 -11.60 13.16
CA THR A 62 4.26 -12.67 13.35
C THR A 62 4.97 -12.67 14.69
N VAL A 63 5.05 -11.55 15.42
CA VAL A 63 5.99 -11.44 16.56
C VAL A 63 5.38 -10.88 17.85
N ASP A 64 4.39 -9.99 17.81
CA ASP A 64 3.93 -9.29 19.02
C ASP A 64 2.52 -8.69 18.87
N ASP A 65 1.56 -9.16 19.68
CA ASP A 65 0.17 -8.65 19.73
C ASP A 65 0.06 -7.29 20.46
N SER A 66 1.14 -6.78 21.06
CA SER A 66 1.11 -5.56 21.88
C SER A 66 1.19 -4.24 21.09
N ILE A 67 1.51 -4.29 19.80
CA ILE A 67 1.61 -3.10 18.93
C ILE A 67 0.42 -3.07 17.98
N GLU A 68 -0.44 -2.06 18.13
CA GLU A 68 -1.52 -1.82 17.16
C GLU A 68 -0.92 -1.39 15.81
N PRO A 69 -1.13 -2.14 14.73
CA PRO A 69 -0.49 -1.83 13.46
C PRO A 69 -1.10 -0.60 12.79
N PRO A 70 -0.29 0.28 12.16
CA PRO A 70 -0.75 1.52 11.53
C PRO A 70 -1.48 1.25 10.20
N LEU A 71 -2.70 0.72 10.27
CA LEU A 71 -3.48 0.27 9.11
C LEU A 71 -4.10 1.40 8.29
N ALA A 72 -4.40 2.55 8.93
CA ALA A 72 -5.28 3.57 8.36
C ALA A 72 -4.80 4.12 7.01
N GLY A 73 -3.49 4.37 6.85
CA GLY A 73 -2.93 4.90 5.62
C GLY A 73 -3.08 3.94 4.44
N ALA A 74 -2.64 2.69 4.62
CA ALA A 74 -2.76 1.65 3.59
C ALA A 74 -4.23 1.36 3.25
N MET A 75 -5.10 1.27 4.26
CA MET A 75 -6.54 1.07 4.05
C MET A 75 -7.17 2.23 3.26
N CYS A 76 -6.80 3.47 3.55
CA CYS A 76 -7.29 4.63 2.80
C CYS A 76 -6.95 4.53 1.31
N LEU A 77 -5.71 4.17 0.98
CA LEU A 77 -5.24 4.04 -0.39
C LEU A 77 -5.92 2.87 -1.13
N ILE A 78 -6.03 1.71 -0.47
CA ILE A 78 -6.73 0.55 -1.02
C ILE A 78 -8.20 0.87 -1.28
N PHE A 79 -8.92 1.42 -0.30
CA PHE A 79 -10.33 1.74 -0.46
C PHE A 79 -10.56 2.82 -1.51
N HIS A 80 -9.67 3.80 -1.63
CA HIS A 80 -9.75 4.79 -2.72
C HIS A 80 -9.76 4.13 -4.09
N MET A 81 -8.85 3.17 -4.33
CA MET A 81 -8.81 2.42 -5.60
C MET A 81 -10.08 1.61 -5.83
N PHE A 82 -10.56 0.89 -4.81
CA PHE A 82 -11.75 0.05 -4.90
C PHE A 82 -13.04 0.86 -5.14
N LEU A 83 -13.23 1.94 -4.41
CA LEU A 83 -14.40 2.83 -4.54
C LEU A 83 -14.39 3.50 -5.92
N SER A 84 -13.26 4.07 -6.32
CA SER A 84 -13.10 4.70 -7.64
C SER A 84 -13.38 3.73 -8.79
N GLN A 85 -12.93 2.47 -8.67
CA GLN A 85 -13.21 1.46 -9.70
C GLN A 85 -14.67 1.00 -9.70
N THR A 86 -15.28 0.87 -8.52
CA THR A 86 -16.71 0.55 -8.42
C THR A 86 -17.59 1.62 -9.08
N GLU A 87 -17.24 2.90 -8.90
CA GLU A 87 -17.90 4.02 -9.57
C GLU A 87 -17.73 3.97 -11.10
N ARG A 88 -16.51 3.67 -11.58
CA ARG A 88 -16.23 3.51 -13.02
C ARG A 88 -17.04 2.36 -13.65
N LEU A 89 -17.28 1.29 -12.90
CA LEU A 89 -18.06 0.13 -13.34
C LEU A 89 -19.59 0.34 -13.25
N LYS A 90 -20.06 1.52 -12.82
CA LYS A 90 -21.49 1.93 -12.85
C LYS A 90 -22.46 0.90 -12.27
N GLY A 91 -22.10 0.28 -11.14
CA GLY A 91 -22.95 -0.69 -10.45
C GLY A 91 -22.93 -2.11 -11.03
N GLN A 92 -22.05 -2.41 -11.99
CA GLN A 92 -21.78 -3.77 -12.45
C GLN A 92 -20.93 -4.58 -11.45
N SER A 93 -20.34 -3.92 -10.46
CA SER A 93 -19.52 -4.52 -9.41
C SER A 93 -20.13 -4.31 -8.04
N LYS A 94 -19.86 -5.25 -7.12
CA LYS A 94 -20.19 -5.11 -5.71
C LYS A 94 -18.89 -5.08 -4.90
N LEU A 95 -18.68 -4.00 -4.15
CA LEU A 95 -17.60 -3.94 -3.19
C LEU A 95 -17.98 -4.78 -1.96
N GLU A 96 -17.29 -5.90 -1.78
CA GLU A 96 -17.37 -6.70 -0.57
C GLU A 96 -15.96 -6.83 0.00
N MET A 97 -15.73 -6.25 1.17
CA MET A 97 -14.44 -6.30 1.85
C MET A 97 -14.58 -7.07 3.17
N THR A 98 -14.24 -8.35 3.14
CA THR A 98 -14.05 -9.17 4.35
C THR A 98 -12.65 -8.94 4.92
N GLU A 99 -12.38 -9.36 6.15
CA GLU A 99 -11.04 -9.29 6.74
C GLU A 99 -10.00 -10.06 5.91
N GLU A 100 -10.36 -11.24 5.41
CA GLU A 100 -9.48 -12.06 4.56
C GLU A 100 -9.14 -11.34 3.25
N ARG A 101 -10.14 -10.70 2.61
CA ARG A 101 -9.90 -9.90 1.40
C ARG A 101 -9.03 -8.68 1.70
N LEU A 102 -9.28 -8.00 2.82
CA LEU A 102 -8.45 -6.86 3.23
C LEU A 102 -6.99 -7.29 3.44
N ARG A 103 -6.77 -8.42 4.13
CA ARG A 103 -5.44 -9.00 4.34
C ARG A 103 -4.74 -9.31 3.02
N TYR A 104 -5.45 -9.94 2.08
CA TYR A 104 -4.93 -10.17 0.73
C TYR A 104 -4.52 -8.87 0.05
N TRP A 105 -5.38 -7.84 0.07
CA TRP A 105 -5.07 -6.56 -0.60
C TRP A 105 -3.95 -5.78 0.09
N LEU A 106 -3.81 -5.87 1.42
CA LEU A 106 -2.66 -5.32 2.13
C LEU A 106 -1.36 -5.99 1.67
N GLN A 107 -1.34 -7.31 1.50
CA GLN A 107 -0.17 -8.03 0.98
C GLN A 107 0.14 -7.67 -0.48
N ARG A 108 -0.89 -7.56 -1.34
CA ARG A 108 -0.70 -7.09 -2.73
C ARG A 108 -0.16 -5.66 -2.76
N TYR A 109 -0.71 -4.77 -1.94
CA TYR A 109 -0.27 -3.38 -1.87
C TYR A 109 1.17 -3.27 -1.37
N MET A 110 1.56 -4.08 -0.39
CA MET A 110 2.95 -4.21 0.09
C MET A 110 3.90 -4.63 -1.02
N TYR A 111 3.56 -5.69 -1.77
CA TYR A 111 4.36 -6.15 -2.91
C TYR A 111 4.62 -5.04 -3.94
N TYR A 112 3.59 -4.29 -4.33
CA TYR A 112 3.73 -3.21 -5.31
C TYR A 112 4.46 -1.98 -4.72
N THR A 113 4.28 -1.70 -3.44
CA THR A 113 4.97 -0.62 -2.73
C THR A 113 6.48 -0.88 -2.65
N GLU A 114 6.90 -2.08 -2.25
CA GLU A 114 8.31 -2.46 -2.17
C GLU A 114 9.01 -2.38 -3.52
N ARG A 115 8.34 -2.85 -4.57
CA ARG A 115 8.87 -2.78 -5.93
C ARG A 115 9.05 -1.34 -6.40
N GLU A 116 8.12 -0.46 -6.08
CA GLU A 116 8.24 0.95 -6.42
C GLU A 116 9.38 1.63 -5.64
N VAL A 117 9.53 1.35 -4.35
CA VAL A 117 10.65 1.87 -3.55
C VAL A 117 11.99 1.44 -4.17
N VAL A 118 12.14 0.16 -4.52
CA VAL A 118 13.36 -0.34 -5.17
C VAL A 118 13.55 0.31 -6.55
N ALA A 119 12.49 0.42 -7.35
CA ALA A 119 12.51 1.03 -8.67
C ALA A 119 13.04 2.47 -8.63
N ARG A 120 12.62 3.27 -7.64
CA ARG A 120 13.13 4.63 -7.43
C ARG A 120 14.60 4.66 -7.04
N VAL A 121 15.02 3.76 -6.14
CA VAL A 121 16.43 3.65 -5.72
C VAL A 121 17.36 3.33 -6.90
N ILE A 122 16.94 2.44 -7.80
CA ILE A 122 17.75 2.04 -8.97
C ILE A 122 17.48 2.88 -10.24
N ASN A 123 16.61 3.90 -10.15
CA ASN A 123 16.15 4.72 -11.28
C ASN A 123 15.60 3.92 -12.47
N MET A 124 14.82 2.87 -12.19
CA MET A 124 14.17 2.03 -13.21
C MET A 124 12.65 2.02 -13.01
N PRO A 125 11.90 2.98 -13.57
CA PRO A 125 10.45 3.07 -13.36
C PRO A 125 9.75 1.84 -13.95
N ASN A 126 8.82 1.27 -13.18
CA ASN A 126 8.07 0.07 -13.60
C ASN A 126 6.57 0.35 -13.73
N GLN A 127 6.19 1.07 -14.78
CA GLN A 127 4.78 1.40 -15.08
C GLN A 127 3.89 0.17 -15.29
N ARG A 128 4.45 -0.98 -15.71
CA ARG A 128 3.66 -2.20 -15.92
C ARG A 128 3.02 -2.72 -14.63
N ASP A 129 3.68 -2.53 -13.50
CA ASP A 129 3.16 -2.96 -12.21
C ASP A 129 1.85 -2.24 -11.85
N ALA A 130 1.76 -0.94 -12.16
CA ALA A 130 0.54 -0.15 -11.98
C ALA A 130 -0.62 -0.71 -12.80
N ASP A 131 -0.41 -1.03 -14.08
CA ASP A 131 -1.43 -1.58 -14.96
C ASP A 131 -1.91 -2.96 -14.47
N PHE A 132 -0.98 -3.85 -14.10
CA PHE A 132 -1.31 -5.17 -13.57
C PHE A 132 -2.11 -5.07 -12.28
N PHE A 133 -1.74 -4.15 -11.38
CA PHE A 133 -2.41 -4.03 -10.10
C PHE A 133 -3.83 -3.50 -10.26
N MET A 134 -4.05 -2.50 -11.12
CA MET A 134 -5.40 -2.00 -11.40
C MET A 134 -6.27 -3.05 -12.10
N ALA A 135 -5.69 -3.88 -12.97
CA ALA A 135 -6.39 -4.99 -13.59
C ALA A 135 -6.82 -6.04 -12.55
N GLU A 136 -5.95 -6.42 -11.61
CA GLU A 136 -6.30 -7.33 -10.50
C GLU A 136 -7.47 -6.81 -9.66
N ILE A 137 -7.48 -5.51 -9.33
CA ILE A 137 -8.58 -4.88 -8.58
C ILE A 137 -9.89 -4.97 -9.37
N GLN A 138 -9.84 -4.61 -10.66
CA GLN A 138 -11.02 -4.66 -11.53
C GLN A 138 -11.58 -6.09 -11.65
N ASP A 139 -10.71 -7.08 -11.87
CA ASP A 139 -11.11 -8.49 -11.97
C ASP A 139 -11.72 -9.00 -10.67
N SER A 140 -11.18 -8.59 -9.51
CA SER A 140 -11.73 -8.93 -8.19
C SER A 140 -13.11 -8.33 -7.94
N LEU A 141 -13.37 -7.12 -8.45
CA LEU A 141 -14.66 -6.45 -8.36
C LEU A 141 -15.73 -7.11 -9.23
N LEU A 142 -15.34 -7.64 -10.40
CA LEU A 142 -16.24 -8.32 -11.34
C LEU A 142 -16.51 -9.79 -10.96
N SER A 143 -15.57 -10.42 -10.24
CA SER A 143 -15.65 -11.82 -9.83
C SER A 143 -16.35 -12.05 -8.49
N ALA A 144 -16.64 -10.98 -7.73
CA ALA A 144 -17.39 -11.03 -6.49
C ALA A 144 -18.89 -11.27 -6.79
N LYS A 145 -19.30 -12.53 -6.95
CA LYS A 145 -20.70 -12.95 -7.08
C LYS A 145 -21.11 -13.83 -5.92
#